data_AF-A0A973UK38-F1
#
_entry.id   AF-A0A973UK38-F1
#
_cell.length_a   1.000
_cell.length_b   1.000
_cell.length_c   1.000
_cell.angle_alpha   90.00
_cell.angle_beta   90.00
_cell.angle_gamma   90.00
#
_symmetry.space_group_name_H-M   'P 1'
#
loop_
_entity.id
_entity.type
_entity.pdbx_description
1 polymer ?
#
loop_
_entity_poly.entity_id
_entity_poly.type
_entity_poly.pdbx_seq_one_letter_code
_entity_poly.pdbx_strand_id
1 'polypeptide(L)'
;MLLTTAPDTITLPTTTGAEILNLLLPYHRTTDQARATAEAFPQQLRRITDFVREGAPIVFTLPGFPCKSPNPAKTLGHLPDMGERLSLGFLDALCERIERIHPPGARVVICSDGHVFGDLIRVPDEHIDAYADELRALIRQSGLHRLSVFDLRDVLGDLPHDTKRAHVLDRYAPTPDALRAEVRADPATLALYRGVTRFLVEDAVDFTGTRSALQRECRRRAYGVIRRSRAWGALIAEHHPSAVRLSIHPQPAGAAKFGIRLLDAPDVWTTPWHSAALRAPDGSWTLMPRARAQRLGRLVRRDGRPSHFERAGADRQPQPFPATVRR
;
A
#
# COMPACT_ATOMS: atom_id res chain seq x y z
N MET A 1 -49.12 -19.44 33.43
CA MET A 1 -48.48 -18.30 32.74
C MET A 1 -47.00 -18.65 32.64
N LEU A 2 -46.58 -19.23 31.51
CA LEU A 2 -45.21 -19.69 31.28
C LEU A 2 -44.36 -18.47 30.87
N LEU A 3 -43.39 -18.10 31.72
CA LEU A 3 -42.35 -17.13 31.39
C LEU A 3 -41.25 -17.88 30.63
N THR A 4 -41.25 -17.72 29.31
CA THR A 4 -40.16 -18.16 28.44
C THR A 4 -39.01 -17.16 28.58
N THR A 5 -37.97 -17.52 29.33
CA THR A 5 -36.70 -16.80 29.31
C THR A 5 -35.99 -17.10 27.99
N ALA A 6 -35.67 -16.06 27.22
CA ALA A 6 -34.84 -16.17 26.04
C ALA A 6 -33.44 -16.67 26.46
N PRO A 7 -32.81 -17.57 25.70
CA PRO A 7 -31.44 -17.98 26.00
C PRO A 7 -30.50 -16.79 25.77
N ASP A 8 -29.86 -16.35 26.85
CA ASP A 8 -28.71 -15.47 26.80
C ASP A 8 -27.69 -16.09 25.83
N THR A 9 -27.37 -15.35 24.78
CA THR A 9 -26.32 -15.76 23.84
C THR A 9 -25.00 -15.64 24.58
N ILE A 10 -24.50 -16.76 25.09
CA ILE A 10 -23.18 -16.86 25.71
C ILE A 10 -22.14 -16.52 24.64
N THR A 11 -21.72 -15.26 24.59
CA THR A 11 -20.57 -14.85 23.79
C THR A 11 -19.34 -15.46 24.46
N LEU A 12 -18.79 -16.54 23.87
CA LEU A 12 -17.54 -17.12 24.32
C LEU A 12 -16.44 -16.03 24.34
N PRO A 13 -15.51 -16.04 25.32
CA PRO A 13 -14.42 -15.09 25.35
C PRO A 13 -13.63 -15.14 24.03
N THR A 14 -13.54 -14.02 23.33
CA THR A 14 -12.74 -13.87 22.13
C THR A 14 -11.27 -14.15 22.48
N THR A 15 -10.61 -15.05 21.75
CA THR A 15 -9.17 -15.30 21.96
C THR A 15 -8.36 -14.02 21.68
N THR A 16 -7.22 -13.83 22.34
CA THR A 16 -6.31 -12.69 22.08
C THR A 16 -5.97 -12.56 20.59
N GLY A 17 -5.77 -13.67 19.88
CA GLY A 17 -5.51 -13.64 18.45
C GLY A 17 -6.69 -13.11 17.63
N ALA A 18 -7.92 -13.47 18.00
CA ALA A 18 -9.12 -12.94 17.36
C ALA A 18 -9.37 -11.47 17.71
N GLU A 19 -9.06 -11.04 18.94
CA GLU A 19 -9.12 -9.63 19.34
C GLU A 19 -8.16 -8.75 18.51
N ILE A 20 -6.92 -9.20 18.35
CA ILE A 20 -5.91 -8.53 17.51
C ILE A 20 -6.36 -8.49 16.05
N LEU A 21 -6.92 -9.58 15.53
CA LEU A 21 -7.41 -9.59 14.15
C LEU A 21 -8.61 -8.65 13.97
N ASN A 22 -9.54 -8.61 14.93
CA ASN A 22 -10.67 -7.68 14.94
C ASN A 22 -10.23 -6.21 14.93
N LEU A 23 -9.08 -5.88 15.53
CA LEU A 23 -8.47 -4.54 15.43
C LEU A 23 -8.04 -4.18 13.99
N LEU A 24 -7.71 -5.17 13.14
CA LEU A 24 -7.32 -4.95 11.74
C LEU A 24 -8.51 -4.81 10.79
N LEU A 25 -9.65 -5.46 11.10
CA LEU A 25 -10.81 -5.55 10.21
C LEU A 25 -11.40 -4.19 9.75
N PRO A 26 -11.47 -3.13 10.59
CA PRO A 26 -11.89 -1.81 10.14
C PRO A 26 -11.03 -1.24 8.99
N TYR A 27 -9.81 -1.75 8.84
CA TYR A 27 -8.86 -1.34 7.81
C TYR A 27 -8.72 -2.39 6.70
N HIS A 28 -9.53 -3.45 6.69
CA HIS A 28 -9.50 -4.47 5.64
C HIS A 28 -9.81 -3.85 4.27
N ARG A 29 -8.84 -3.90 3.38
CA ARG A 29 -8.93 -3.45 2.00
C ARG A 29 -9.56 -4.57 1.17
N THR A 30 -10.83 -4.41 0.86
CA THR A 30 -11.60 -5.37 0.06
C THR A 30 -12.60 -4.65 -0.84
N THR A 31 -13.03 -5.34 -1.89
CA THR A 31 -14.18 -4.98 -2.73
C THR A 31 -15.48 -5.61 -2.22
N ASP A 32 -15.40 -6.48 -1.21
CA ASP A 32 -16.55 -7.15 -0.61
C ASP A 32 -17.38 -6.17 0.21
N GLN A 33 -18.71 -6.29 0.12
CA GLN A 33 -19.64 -5.40 0.83
C GLN A 33 -19.98 -5.88 2.25
N ALA A 34 -19.80 -7.17 2.52
CA ALA A 34 -20.10 -7.75 3.82
C ALA A 34 -18.97 -7.48 4.82
N ARG A 35 -19.34 -7.16 6.08
CA ARG A 35 -18.38 -7.12 7.18
C ARG A 35 -17.91 -8.55 7.48
N ALA A 36 -16.62 -8.79 7.33
CA ALA A 36 -16.02 -10.07 7.68
C ALA A 36 -15.77 -10.15 9.20
N THR A 37 -15.70 -11.37 9.73
CA THR A 37 -15.29 -11.66 11.11
C THR A 37 -13.86 -12.22 11.12
N ALA A 38 -13.25 -12.33 12.30
CA ALA A 38 -11.91 -12.88 12.46
C ALA A 38 -11.77 -14.31 11.87
N GLU A 39 -12.81 -15.13 12.01
CA GLU A 39 -12.84 -16.52 11.54
C GLU A 39 -12.77 -16.62 10.01
N ALA A 40 -13.16 -15.56 9.29
CA ALA A 40 -13.04 -15.48 7.84
C ALA A 40 -11.59 -15.32 7.35
N PHE A 41 -10.62 -15.16 8.26
CA PHE A 41 -9.19 -15.02 7.96
C PHE A 41 -8.35 -16.08 8.71
N PRO A 42 -8.59 -17.38 8.46
CA PRO A 42 -8.01 -18.46 9.26
C PRO A 42 -6.48 -18.48 9.20
N GLN A 43 -5.88 -18.09 8.07
CA GLN A 43 -4.42 -18.05 7.93
C GLN A 43 -3.80 -16.96 8.81
N GLN A 44 -4.38 -15.76 8.79
CA GLN A 44 -3.92 -14.63 9.61
C GLN A 44 -4.16 -14.92 11.07
N LEU A 45 -5.35 -15.40 11.44
CA LEU A 45 -5.70 -15.77 12.81
C LEU A 45 -4.73 -16.81 13.36
N ARG A 46 -4.42 -17.86 12.59
CA ARG A 46 -3.42 -18.86 12.98
C ARG A 46 -2.06 -18.25 13.25
N ARG A 47 -1.51 -17.47 12.31
CA ARG A 47 -0.18 -16.85 12.47
C ARG A 47 -0.11 -15.90 13.66
N ILE A 48 -1.13 -15.07 13.86
CA ILE A 48 -1.24 -14.19 15.03
C ILE A 48 -1.27 -15.03 16.31
N THR A 49 -2.07 -16.10 16.34
CA THR A 49 -2.18 -16.99 17.48
C THR A 49 -0.87 -17.69 17.81
N ASP A 50 -0.11 -18.11 16.79
CA ASP A 50 1.21 -18.72 16.98
C ASP A 50 2.16 -17.75 17.71
N PHE A 51 2.27 -16.48 17.26
CA PHE A 51 3.05 -15.44 17.97
C PHE A 51 2.56 -15.19 19.40
N VAL A 52 1.24 -15.13 19.60
CA VAL A 52 0.64 -14.92 20.93
C VAL A 52 1.02 -16.06 21.87
N ARG A 53 0.93 -17.31 21.41
CA ARG A 53 1.31 -18.50 22.20
C ARG A 53 2.78 -18.53 22.55
N GLU A 54 3.63 -18.02 21.66
CA GLU A 54 5.08 -17.91 21.87
C GLU A 54 5.48 -16.72 22.76
N GLY A 55 4.54 -15.83 23.11
CA GLY A 55 4.86 -14.59 23.83
C GLY A 55 5.77 -13.66 23.03
N ALA A 56 5.75 -13.77 21.70
CA ALA A 56 6.64 -13.06 20.79
C ALA A 56 5.95 -11.84 20.14
N PRO A 57 6.69 -10.78 19.76
CA PRO A 57 6.13 -9.68 19.00
C PRO A 57 5.59 -10.15 17.65
N ILE A 58 4.36 -9.75 17.30
CA ILE A 58 3.76 -10.13 16.02
C ILE A 58 4.50 -9.41 14.88
N VAL A 59 4.99 -10.18 13.91
CA VAL A 59 5.68 -9.63 12.75
C VAL A 59 4.73 -9.58 11.57
N PHE A 60 4.51 -8.37 11.04
CA PHE A 60 3.81 -8.15 9.78
C PHE A 60 4.80 -7.87 8.66
N THR A 61 4.55 -8.40 7.46
CA THR A 61 5.25 -7.99 6.23
C THR A 61 4.29 -7.23 5.34
N LEU A 62 4.73 -6.10 4.78
CA LEU A 62 3.92 -5.26 3.90
C LEU A 62 4.72 -4.88 2.65
N PRO A 63 4.53 -5.59 1.53
CA PRO A 63 5.02 -5.14 0.23
C PRO A 63 4.37 -3.80 -0.16
N GLY A 64 5.19 -2.79 -0.40
CA GLY A 64 4.75 -1.45 -0.77
C GLY A 64 5.80 -0.38 -0.45
N PHE A 65 5.44 0.88 -0.70
CA PHE A 65 6.37 2.02 -0.68
C PHE A 65 7.57 1.83 -1.64
N PRO A 66 7.33 1.55 -2.94
CA PRO A 66 8.41 1.34 -3.92
C PRO A 66 9.15 2.64 -4.26
N CYS A 67 8.38 3.62 -4.74
CA CYS A 67 8.78 4.92 -5.26
C CYS A 67 7.50 5.68 -5.62
N LYS A 68 7.55 7.01 -5.78
CA LYS A 68 6.42 7.77 -6.32
C LYS A 68 6.17 7.42 -7.80
N SER A 69 4.90 7.48 -8.21
CA SER A 69 4.49 7.39 -9.61
C SER A 69 5.26 8.42 -10.47
N PRO A 70 5.71 8.04 -11.68
CA PRO A 70 6.38 8.96 -12.60
C PRO A 70 5.41 9.98 -13.23
N ASN A 71 4.09 9.79 -13.06
CA ASN A 71 3.10 10.72 -13.59
C ASN A 71 2.96 11.96 -12.69
N PRO A 72 3.36 13.17 -13.16
CA PRO A 72 3.32 14.40 -12.37
C PRO A 72 1.90 14.88 -12.06
N ALA A 73 0.86 14.33 -12.70
CA ALA A 73 -0.54 14.60 -12.36
C ALA A 73 -1.01 13.78 -11.13
N LYS A 74 -0.27 12.75 -10.72
CA LYS A 74 -0.61 11.88 -9.59
C LYS A 74 0.10 12.30 -8.30
N THR A 75 1.37 12.72 -8.37
CA THR A 75 2.24 12.91 -7.20
C THR A 75 2.90 14.31 -7.19
N LEU A 76 3.37 14.75 -6.01
CA LEU A 76 4.01 16.06 -5.82
C LEU A 76 5.48 16.11 -6.27
N GLY A 77 6.14 14.96 -6.35
CA GLY A 77 7.55 14.80 -6.70
C GLY A 77 7.94 13.32 -6.63
N HIS A 78 9.24 13.02 -6.67
CA HIS A 78 9.74 11.63 -6.58
C HIS A 78 10.00 11.15 -5.14
N LEU A 79 10.06 12.06 -4.16
CA LEU A 79 10.30 11.74 -2.75
C LEU A 79 8.98 11.51 -1.98
N PRO A 80 9.02 10.79 -0.84
CA PRO A 80 7.91 10.70 0.11
C PRO A 80 7.38 12.08 0.51
N ASP A 81 6.06 12.19 0.62
CA ASP A 81 5.39 13.42 1.06
C ASP A 81 4.45 13.13 2.25
N MET A 82 3.46 14.00 2.48
CA MET A 82 2.51 13.81 3.58
C MET A 82 1.75 12.49 3.50
N GLY A 83 1.50 11.97 2.29
CA GLY A 83 0.80 10.69 2.12
C GLY A 83 1.55 9.55 2.79
N GLU A 84 2.86 9.44 2.56
CA GLU A 84 3.71 8.46 3.22
C GLU A 84 3.79 8.70 4.73
N ARG A 85 3.99 9.96 5.16
CA ARG A 85 4.09 10.30 6.59
C ARG A 85 2.86 9.84 7.38
N LEU A 86 1.67 10.15 6.87
CA LEU A 86 0.41 9.74 7.50
C LEU A 86 0.24 8.21 7.50
N SER A 87 0.64 7.54 6.40
CA SER A 87 0.53 6.09 6.28
C SER A 87 1.46 5.34 7.23
N LEU A 88 2.71 5.82 7.38
CA LEU A 88 3.67 5.27 8.33
C LEU A 88 3.18 5.48 9.77
N GLY A 89 2.72 6.71 10.10
CA GLY A 89 2.15 6.99 11.42
C GLY A 89 0.94 6.09 11.75
N PHE A 90 0.08 5.82 10.77
CA PHE A 90 -1.03 4.87 10.92
C PHE A 90 -0.53 3.45 11.26
N LEU A 91 0.48 2.94 10.54
CA LEU A 91 1.01 1.59 10.77
C LEU A 91 1.68 1.47 12.15
N ASP A 92 2.43 2.47 12.59
CA ASP A 92 3.06 2.48 13.92
C ASP A 92 1.99 2.50 15.02
N ALA A 93 1.00 3.40 14.90
CA ALA A 93 -0.12 3.49 15.85
C ALA A 93 -1.00 2.23 15.84
N LEU A 94 -1.08 1.51 14.73
CA LEU A 94 -1.71 0.19 14.69
C LEU A 94 -0.93 -0.83 15.52
N CYS A 95 0.39 -0.86 15.41
CA CYS A 95 1.22 -1.75 16.22
C CYS A 95 1.17 -1.39 17.71
N GLU A 96 1.14 -0.10 18.05
CA GLU A 96 0.96 0.38 19.44
C GLU A 96 -0.38 -0.09 20.03
N ARG A 97 -1.46 -0.08 19.24
CA ARG A 97 -2.76 -0.61 19.68
C ARG A 97 -2.73 -2.12 19.91
N ILE A 98 -1.97 -2.87 19.12
CA ILE A 98 -1.76 -4.31 19.33
C ILE A 98 -0.99 -4.56 20.62
N GLU A 99 0.01 -3.74 20.94
CA GLU A 99 0.81 -3.83 22.17
C GLU A 99 -0.03 -3.72 23.44
N ARG A 100 -1.13 -2.96 23.41
CA ARG A 100 -2.07 -2.87 24.54
C ARG A 100 -2.87 -4.16 24.75
N ILE A 101 -3.03 -4.99 23.72
CA ILE A 101 -3.75 -6.28 23.77
C ILE A 101 -2.75 -7.42 24.06
N HIS A 102 -1.57 -7.34 23.47
CA HIS A 102 -0.49 -8.33 23.58
C HIS A 102 0.82 -7.60 23.92
N PRO A 103 1.27 -7.58 25.19
CA PRO A 103 2.38 -6.75 25.65
C PRO A 103 3.70 -6.84 24.86
N PRO A 104 4.10 -8.00 24.29
CA PRO A 104 5.25 -8.07 23.38
C PRO A 104 5.12 -7.19 22.11
N GLY A 105 3.90 -6.77 21.78
CA GLY A 105 3.62 -5.82 20.72
C GLY A 105 3.62 -6.42 19.32
N ALA A 106 3.78 -5.54 18.35
CA ALA A 106 3.87 -5.88 16.94
C ALA A 106 4.85 -4.96 16.23
N ARG A 107 5.34 -5.41 15.07
CA ARG A 107 6.14 -4.60 14.15
C ARG A 107 5.74 -4.85 12.71
N VAL A 108 5.90 -3.82 11.87
CA VAL A 108 5.72 -3.93 10.42
C VAL A 108 7.08 -3.84 9.74
N VAL A 109 7.39 -4.86 8.96
CA VAL A 109 8.49 -4.85 7.99
C VAL A 109 7.92 -4.38 6.66
N ILE A 110 8.25 -3.16 6.27
CA ILE A 110 7.90 -2.58 4.97
C ILE A 110 8.84 -3.17 3.93
N CYS A 111 8.32 -4.04 3.09
CA CYS A 111 9.10 -4.73 2.07
C CYS A 111 9.08 -3.90 0.77
N SER A 112 9.92 -2.87 0.69
CA SER A 112 9.95 -1.96 -0.47
C SER A 112 10.32 -2.72 -1.74
N ASP A 113 9.47 -2.56 -2.74
CA ASP A 113 9.51 -3.29 -4.01
C ASP A 113 9.97 -2.41 -5.19
N GLY A 114 10.53 -1.22 -4.91
CA GLY A 114 10.98 -0.28 -5.94
C GLY A 114 12.00 -0.90 -6.91
N HIS A 115 13.15 -1.34 -6.41
CA HIS A 115 14.21 -1.90 -7.27
C HIS A 115 13.82 -3.22 -7.94
N VAL A 116 12.80 -3.90 -7.39
CA VAL A 116 12.20 -5.06 -8.06
C VAL A 116 11.54 -4.61 -9.36
N PHE A 117 10.92 -3.44 -9.44
CA PHE A 117 10.08 -3.02 -10.58
C PHE A 117 10.62 -1.89 -11.47
N GLY A 118 11.64 -1.13 -11.04
CA GLY A 118 12.03 0.16 -11.61
C GLY A 118 11.92 0.31 -13.14
N ASP A 119 12.59 -0.55 -13.90
CA ASP A 119 12.57 -0.59 -15.37
C ASP A 119 11.17 -0.88 -15.96
N LEU A 120 10.37 -1.74 -15.32
CA LEU A 120 9.01 -2.07 -15.77
C LEU A 120 8.02 -0.93 -15.52
N ILE A 121 8.24 -0.13 -14.48
CA ILE A 121 7.40 1.05 -14.16
C ILE A 121 8.01 2.36 -14.70
N ARG A 122 9.18 2.30 -15.34
CA ARG A 122 9.93 3.43 -15.90
C ARG A 122 10.26 4.50 -14.86
N VAL A 123 10.72 4.06 -13.69
CA VAL A 123 11.28 4.93 -12.66
C VAL A 123 12.78 4.65 -12.56
N PRO A 124 13.66 5.65 -12.72
CA PRO A 124 15.10 5.47 -12.56
C PRO A 124 15.48 4.92 -11.19
N ASP A 125 16.47 4.03 -11.12
CA ASP A 125 16.90 3.44 -9.84
C ASP A 125 17.37 4.51 -8.84
N GLU A 126 17.99 5.60 -9.30
CA GLU A 126 18.38 6.74 -8.44
C GLU A 126 17.18 7.41 -7.73
N HIS A 127 16.01 7.48 -8.38
CA HIS A 127 14.78 7.98 -7.75
C HIS A 127 14.24 6.99 -6.71
N ILE A 128 14.46 5.70 -6.93
CA ILE A 128 14.05 4.63 -6.01
C ILE A 128 14.94 4.65 -4.77
N ASP A 129 16.26 4.76 -4.94
CA ASP A 129 17.22 4.93 -3.85
C ASP A 129 16.86 6.17 -3.02
N ALA A 130 16.70 7.33 -3.67
CA ALA A 130 16.34 8.57 -3.00
C ALA A 130 15.00 8.47 -2.24
N TYR A 131 13.99 7.82 -2.84
CA TYR A 131 12.71 7.61 -2.16
C TYR A 131 12.85 6.74 -0.92
N ALA A 132 13.57 5.62 -1.02
CA ALA A 132 13.73 4.68 0.07
C ALA A 132 14.63 5.22 1.19
N ASP A 133 15.64 6.04 0.86
CA ASP A 133 16.49 6.72 1.83
C ASP A 133 15.71 7.77 2.62
N GLU A 134 14.89 8.58 1.93
CA GLU A 134 14.00 9.56 2.55
C GLU A 134 12.90 8.85 3.37
N LEU A 135 12.39 7.69 2.92
CA LEU A 135 11.43 6.89 3.70
C LEU A 135 12.04 6.41 5.01
N ARG A 136 13.27 5.89 4.98
CA ARG A 136 14.02 5.49 6.19
C ARG A 136 14.30 6.71 7.09
N ALA A 137 14.67 7.85 6.53
CA ALA A 137 14.87 9.09 7.28
C ALA A 137 13.57 9.55 7.96
N LEU A 138 12.45 9.51 7.25
CA LEU A 138 11.12 9.86 7.75
C LEU A 138 10.70 8.98 8.94
N ILE A 139 10.93 7.67 8.86
CA ILE A 139 10.68 6.72 9.97
C ILE A 139 11.51 7.10 11.20
N ARG A 140 12.82 7.32 11.04
CA ARG A 140 13.72 7.69 12.14
C ARG A 140 13.35 9.02 12.78
N GLN A 141 13.20 10.07 11.96
CA GLN A 141 12.91 11.43 12.44
C GLN A 141 11.54 11.55 13.10
N SER A 142 10.59 10.68 12.75
CA SER A 142 9.25 10.67 13.33
C SER A 142 9.12 9.72 14.53
N GLY A 143 10.20 9.06 14.97
CA GLY A 143 10.19 8.16 16.12
C GLY A 143 9.30 6.92 15.93
N LEU A 144 9.15 6.43 14.70
CA LEU A 144 8.27 5.29 14.38
C LEU A 144 9.00 3.96 14.61
N HIS A 145 9.20 3.63 15.88
CA HIS A 145 10.06 2.53 16.32
C HIS A 145 9.51 1.13 16.01
N ARG A 146 8.23 1.00 15.65
CA ARG A 146 7.60 -0.31 15.31
C ARG A 146 7.71 -0.62 13.82
N LEU A 147 8.39 0.23 13.04
CA LEU A 147 8.55 0.08 11.60
C LEU A 147 10.00 -0.19 11.23
N SER A 148 10.19 -1.05 10.23
CA SER A 148 11.48 -1.31 9.58
C SER A 148 11.29 -1.40 8.07
N VAL A 149 12.36 -1.19 7.30
CA VAL A 149 12.35 -1.32 5.83
C VAL A 149 13.22 -2.51 5.45
N PHE A 150 12.74 -3.32 4.52
CA PHE A 150 13.43 -4.43 3.89
C PHE A 150 13.34 -4.28 2.37
N ASP A 151 14.48 -4.17 1.69
CA ASP A 151 14.57 -4.04 0.24
C ASP A 151 15.72 -4.89 -0.34
N LEU A 152 15.98 -4.79 -1.65
CA LEU A 152 17.04 -5.60 -2.29
C LEU A 152 18.47 -5.26 -1.84
N ARG A 153 18.70 -4.11 -1.21
CA ARG A 153 20.01 -3.77 -0.61
C ARG A 153 20.25 -4.62 0.64
N ASP A 154 19.20 -4.91 1.42
CA ASP A 154 19.29 -5.77 2.60
C ASP A 154 19.60 -7.24 2.25
N VAL A 155 19.27 -7.67 1.03
CA VAL A 155 19.44 -9.06 0.57
C VAL A 155 20.73 -9.25 -0.24
N LEU A 156 21.03 -8.29 -1.12
CA LEU A 156 22.03 -8.42 -2.17
C LEU A 156 23.11 -7.31 -2.12
N GLY A 157 23.12 -6.49 -1.06
CA GLY A 157 24.13 -5.47 -0.82
C GLY A 157 24.22 -4.44 -1.94
N ASP A 158 25.44 -4.15 -2.39
CA ASP A 158 25.74 -3.10 -3.38
C ASP A 158 25.81 -3.61 -4.82
N LEU A 159 25.30 -4.82 -5.10
CA LEU A 159 25.24 -5.32 -6.48
C LEU A 159 24.47 -4.33 -7.40
N PRO A 160 24.85 -4.24 -8.69
CA PRO A 160 24.12 -3.41 -9.65
C PRO A 160 22.63 -3.77 -9.71
N HIS A 161 21.74 -2.79 -9.88
CA HIS A 161 20.29 -3.01 -9.79
C HIS A 161 19.77 -4.07 -10.77
N ASP A 162 20.29 -4.11 -12.00
CA ASP A 162 19.93 -5.16 -12.98
C ASP A 162 20.39 -6.55 -12.54
N THR A 163 21.56 -6.65 -11.91
CA THR A 163 22.06 -7.92 -11.35
C THR A 163 21.19 -8.39 -10.19
N LYS A 164 20.76 -7.46 -9.31
CA LYS A 164 19.80 -7.76 -8.24
C LYS A 164 18.47 -8.27 -8.79
N ARG A 165 17.92 -7.57 -9.80
CA ARG A 165 16.68 -7.99 -10.47
C ARG A 165 16.81 -9.38 -11.09
N ALA A 166 17.91 -9.66 -11.80
CA ALA A 166 18.15 -10.97 -12.40
C ALA A 166 18.18 -12.08 -11.34
N HIS A 167 18.94 -11.89 -10.25
CA HIS A 167 19.02 -12.85 -9.14
C HIS A 167 17.64 -13.23 -8.57
N VAL A 168 16.80 -12.23 -8.32
CA VAL A 168 15.45 -12.45 -7.78
C VAL A 168 14.56 -13.17 -8.78
N LEU A 169 14.67 -12.84 -10.07
CA LEU A 169 13.86 -13.47 -11.11
C LEU A 169 14.26 -14.93 -11.32
N ASP A 170 15.55 -15.21 -11.41
CA ASP A 170 16.06 -16.55 -11.71
C ASP A 170 15.72 -17.54 -10.59
N ARG A 171 15.74 -17.07 -9.34
CA ARG A 171 15.44 -17.92 -8.17
C ARG A 171 13.94 -18.07 -7.90
N TYR A 172 13.14 -17.02 -8.09
CA TYR A 172 11.78 -16.98 -7.54
C TYR A 172 10.65 -16.72 -8.54
N ALA A 173 10.94 -16.23 -9.75
CA ALA A 173 9.86 -15.85 -10.67
C ALA A 173 9.26 -17.08 -11.37
N PRO A 174 7.92 -17.16 -11.50
CA PRO A 174 7.33 -18.16 -12.38
C PRO A 174 7.79 -17.95 -13.82
N THR A 175 7.76 -19.00 -14.63
CA THR A 175 8.03 -18.87 -16.06
C THR A 175 6.97 -18.00 -16.74
N PRO A 176 7.29 -17.30 -17.84
CA PRO A 176 6.30 -16.52 -18.57
C PRO A 176 5.07 -17.33 -19.00
N ASP A 177 5.26 -18.59 -19.40
CA ASP A 177 4.17 -19.45 -19.86
C ASP A 177 3.30 -19.95 -18.71
N ALA A 178 3.89 -20.26 -17.55
CA ALA A 178 3.13 -20.58 -16.35
C ALA A 178 2.23 -19.41 -15.95
N LEU A 179 2.76 -18.18 -15.94
CA LEU A 179 1.94 -17.01 -15.62
C LEU A 179 0.84 -16.75 -16.68
N ARG A 180 1.12 -16.96 -17.97
CA ARG A 180 0.09 -16.85 -19.02
C ARG A 180 -1.01 -17.89 -18.85
N ALA A 181 -0.67 -19.11 -18.45
CA ALA A 181 -1.64 -20.14 -18.14
C ALA A 181 -2.49 -19.74 -16.91
N GLU A 182 -1.85 -19.26 -15.84
CA GLU A 182 -2.52 -18.77 -14.62
C GLU A 182 -3.50 -17.62 -14.95
N VAL A 183 -3.08 -16.62 -15.72
CA VAL A 183 -3.94 -15.49 -16.14
C VAL A 183 -5.17 -15.95 -16.93
N ARG A 184 -5.08 -17.07 -17.67
CA ARG A 184 -6.22 -17.62 -18.43
C ARG A 184 -7.16 -18.45 -17.54
N ALA A 185 -6.61 -19.14 -16.54
CA ALA A 185 -7.35 -20.10 -15.73
C ALA A 185 -7.94 -19.51 -14.45
N ASP A 186 -7.28 -18.51 -13.85
CA ASP A 186 -7.67 -17.92 -12.57
C ASP A 186 -8.27 -16.50 -12.75
N PRO A 187 -9.57 -16.30 -12.48
CA PRO A 187 -10.23 -14.99 -12.54
C PRO A 187 -9.56 -13.93 -11.65
N ALA A 188 -9.02 -14.31 -10.49
CA ALA A 188 -8.37 -13.35 -9.58
C ALA A 188 -7.06 -12.83 -10.18
N THR A 189 -6.25 -13.73 -10.75
CA THR A 189 -5.02 -13.35 -11.47
C THR A 189 -5.32 -12.55 -12.74
N LEU A 190 -6.39 -12.85 -13.46
CA LEU A 190 -6.85 -12.03 -14.59
C LEU A 190 -7.24 -10.61 -14.15
N ALA A 191 -7.94 -10.47 -13.01
CA ALA A 191 -8.29 -9.17 -12.45
C ALA A 191 -7.04 -8.37 -12.06
N LEU A 192 -6.05 -9.01 -11.43
CA LEU A 192 -4.75 -8.40 -11.12
C LEU A 192 -4.04 -7.92 -12.40
N TYR A 193 -3.97 -8.76 -13.44
CA TYR A 193 -3.39 -8.40 -14.73
C TYR A 193 -4.06 -7.18 -15.37
N ARG A 194 -5.39 -7.13 -15.34
CA ARG A 194 -6.15 -5.97 -15.83
C ARG A 194 -5.85 -4.71 -15.00
N GLY A 195 -5.81 -4.84 -13.68
CA GLY A 195 -5.46 -3.76 -12.76
C GLY A 195 -4.06 -3.18 -13.04
N VAL A 196 -3.03 -4.04 -13.04
CA VAL A 196 -1.64 -3.67 -13.36
C VAL A 196 -1.54 -3.00 -14.72
N THR A 197 -2.21 -3.56 -15.75
CA THR A 197 -2.21 -2.95 -17.09
C THR A 197 -2.79 -1.54 -17.06
N ARG A 198 -3.89 -1.31 -16.34
CA ARG A 198 -4.49 0.02 -16.19
C ARG A 198 -3.53 0.99 -15.51
N PHE A 199 -2.90 0.58 -14.41
CA PHE A 199 -1.91 1.42 -13.72
C PHE A 199 -0.75 1.82 -14.64
N LEU A 200 -0.20 0.87 -15.40
CA LEU A 200 0.90 1.15 -16.33
C LEU A 200 0.50 2.08 -17.49
N VAL A 201 -0.77 2.07 -17.90
CA VAL A 201 -1.29 3.02 -18.90
C VAL A 201 -1.46 4.41 -18.30
N GLU A 202 -2.01 4.51 -17.09
CA GLU A 202 -2.19 5.80 -16.38
C GLU A 202 -0.85 6.48 -16.05
N ASP A 203 0.21 5.70 -15.84
CA ASP A 203 1.54 6.22 -15.53
C ASP A 203 2.38 6.57 -16.77
N ALA A 204 1.92 6.21 -17.97
CA ALA A 204 2.63 6.46 -19.22
C ALA A 204 2.28 7.85 -19.80
N VAL A 205 2.81 8.90 -19.20
CA VAL A 205 2.53 10.30 -19.59
C VAL A 205 3.25 10.75 -20.87
N ASP A 206 4.47 10.26 -21.13
CA ASP A 206 5.31 10.71 -22.25
C ASP A 206 5.30 9.76 -23.46
N PHE A 207 4.23 8.96 -23.62
CA PHE A 207 4.16 8.02 -24.73
C PHE A 207 3.77 8.74 -26.03
N THR A 208 4.67 8.75 -27.01
CA THR A 208 4.51 9.47 -28.29
C THR A 208 3.78 8.67 -29.39
N GLY A 209 3.44 7.40 -29.14
CA GLY A 209 2.75 6.54 -30.10
C GLY A 209 1.22 6.53 -29.98
N THR A 210 0.57 5.62 -30.70
CA THR A 210 -0.89 5.47 -30.64
C THR A 210 -1.36 4.86 -29.31
N ARG A 211 -2.58 5.19 -28.87
CA ARG A 211 -3.20 4.59 -27.67
C ARG A 211 -3.20 3.05 -27.70
N SER A 212 -3.40 2.46 -28.89
CA SER A 212 -3.35 1.02 -29.08
C SER A 212 -1.94 0.44 -28.91
N ALA A 213 -0.90 1.16 -29.36
CA ALA A 213 0.49 0.77 -29.13
C ALA A 213 0.85 0.83 -27.64
N LEU A 214 0.44 1.89 -26.95
CA LEU A 214 0.61 2.01 -25.49
C LEU A 214 -0.05 0.84 -24.76
N GLN A 215 -1.31 0.55 -25.10
CA GLN A 215 -2.05 -0.53 -24.46
C GLN A 215 -1.35 -1.90 -24.65
N ARG A 216 -0.84 -2.18 -25.86
CA ARG A 216 -0.08 -3.42 -26.13
C ARG A 216 1.21 -3.48 -25.32
N GLU A 217 1.95 -2.37 -25.24
CA GLU A 217 3.18 -2.32 -24.45
C GLU A 217 2.90 -2.53 -22.95
N CYS A 218 1.92 -1.83 -22.39
CA CYS A 218 1.54 -1.97 -20.98
C CYS A 218 1.06 -3.38 -20.65
N ARG A 219 0.32 -4.04 -21.56
CA ARG A 219 -0.06 -5.46 -21.41
C ARG A 219 1.16 -6.37 -21.33
N ARG A 220 2.18 -6.15 -22.18
CA ARG A 220 3.44 -6.90 -22.13
C ARG A 220 4.18 -6.68 -20.82
N ARG A 221 4.32 -5.42 -20.38
CA ARG A 221 4.99 -5.07 -19.11
C ARG A 221 4.24 -5.59 -17.88
N ALA A 222 2.91 -5.66 -17.93
CA ALA A 222 2.09 -6.17 -16.82
C ALA A 222 2.42 -7.62 -16.44
N TYR A 223 2.72 -8.48 -17.43
CA TYR A 223 3.24 -9.82 -17.14
C TYR A 223 4.55 -9.76 -16.36
N GLY A 224 5.49 -8.90 -16.77
CA GLY A 224 6.74 -8.67 -16.04
C GLY A 224 6.46 -8.28 -14.59
N VAL A 225 5.61 -7.28 -14.37
CA VAL A 225 5.28 -6.77 -13.02
C VAL A 225 4.70 -7.88 -12.15
N ILE A 226 3.79 -8.71 -12.67
CA ILE A 226 3.22 -9.80 -11.87
C ILE A 226 4.28 -10.87 -11.56
N ARG A 227 5.11 -11.28 -12.53
CA ARG A 227 6.19 -12.24 -12.28
C ARG A 227 7.12 -11.76 -11.16
N ARG A 228 7.51 -10.48 -11.25
CA ARG A 228 8.38 -9.82 -10.26
C ARG A 228 7.70 -9.70 -8.89
N SER A 229 6.40 -9.44 -8.85
CA SER A 229 5.61 -9.41 -7.60
C SER A 229 5.51 -10.79 -6.94
N ARG A 230 5.35 -11.86 -7.73
CA ARG A 230 5.40 -13.24 -7.22
C ARG A 230 6.79 -13.57 -6.67
N ALA A 231 7.83 -13.23 -7.42
CA ALA A 231 9.22 -13.43 -7.03
C ALA A 231 9.56 -12.72 -5.71
N TRP A 232 9.21 -11.44 -5.60
CA TRP A 232 9.39 -10.66 -4.38
C TRP A 232 8.60 -11.25 -3.20
N GLY A 233 7.36 -11.67 -3.46
CA GLY A 233 6.53 -12.31 -2.45
C GLY A 233 7.09 -13.65 -1.94
N ALA A 234 7.86 -14.38 -2.74
CA ALA A 234 8.53 -15.62 -2.35
C ALA A 234 9.82 -15.33 -1.57
N LEU A 235 10.61 -14.36 -2.02
CA LEU A 235 11.81 -13.89 -1.30
C LEU A 235 11.44 -13.40 0.11
N ILE A 236 10.41 -12.56 0.24
CA ILE A 236 9.92 -12.11 1.56
C ILE A 236 9.54 -13.31 2.44
N ALA A 237 8.90 -14.33 1.87
CA ALA A 237 8.48 -15.50 2.64
C ALA A 237 9.68 -16.36 3.10
N GLU A 238 10.79 -16.36 2.36
CA GLU A 238 12.05 -17.01 2.78
C GLU A 238 12.68 -16.28 3.96
N HIS A 239 12.71 -14.94 3.95
CA HIS A 239 13.28 -14.13 5.03
C HIS A 239 12.35 -13.94 6.24
N HIS A 240 11.04 -14.02 6.05
CA HIS A 240 10.02 -13.80 7.08
C HIS A 240 8.93 -14.88 7.07
N PRO A 241 9.28 -16.17 7.29
CA PRO A 241 8.40 -17.31 7.06
C PRO A 241 7.17 -17.36 7.98
N SER A 242 7.26 -16.78 9.18
CA SER A 242 6.17 -16.75 10.16
C SER A 242 5.33 -15.48 10.10
N ALA A 243 5.75 -14.47 9.33
CA ALA A 243 5.10 -13.17 9.36
C ALA A 243 3.66 -13.21 8.84
N VAL A 244 2.80 -12.40 9.46
CA VAL A 244 1.46 -12.14 8.95
C VAL A 244 1.59 -11.26 7.70
N ARG A 245 1.14 -11.77 6.55
CA ARG A 245 1.34 -11.11 5.26
C ARG A 245 0.25 -10.07 5.01
N LEU A 246 0.61 -8.81 5.08
CA LEU A 246 -0.23 -7.70 4.64
C LEU A 246 -0.08 -7.47 3.13
N SER A 247 -1.01 -6.71 2.56
CA SER A 247 -1.00 -6.31 1.16
C SER A 247 -1.64 -4.95 1.01
N ILE A 248 -1.07 -4.10 0.15
CA ILE A 248 -1.73 -2.85 -0.26
C ILE A 248 -2.77 -3.06 -1.36
N HIS A 249 -2.95 -4.27 -1.87
CA HIS A 249 -3.99 -4.58 -2.85
C HIS A 249 -5.22 -5.14 -2.14
N PRO A 250 -6.44 -4.95 -2.68
CA PRO A 250 -7.61 -5.65 -2.19
C PRO A 250 -7.37 -7.16 -2.10
N GLN A 251 -7.77 -7.79 -1.00
CA GLN A 251 -7.72 -9.24 -0.82
C GLN A 251 -9.06 -9.72 -0.27
N PRO A 252 -9.68 -10.76 -0.87
CA PRO A 252 -10.91 -11.32 -0.33
C PRO A 252 -10.66 -12.00 1.03
N ALA A 253 -11.73 -12.23 1.78
CA ALA A 253 -11.66 -13.10 2.95
C ALA A 253 -11.11 -14.50 2.59
N GLY A 254 -10.39 -15.13 3.51
CA GLY A 254 -9.73 -16.43 3.28
C GLY A 254 -8.44 -16.38 2.45
N ALA A 255 -8.09 -15.23 1.85
CA ALA A 255 -6.85 -15.08 1.11
C ALA A 255 -5.61 -15.22 2.01
N ALA A 256 -4.49 -15.68 1.43
CA ALA A 256 -3.22 -15.81 2.14
C ALA A 256 -2.60 -14.46 2.57
N LYS A 257 -3.07 -13.35 2.00
CA LYS A 257 -2.63 -11.99 2.32
C LYS A 257 -3.82 -11.20 2.87
N PHE A 258 -3.57 -10.36 3.87
CA PHE A 258 -4.55 -9.43 4.39
C PHE A 258 -4.41 -8.07 3.68
N GLY A 259 -5.42 -7.69 2.90
CA GLY A 259 -5.46 -6.36 2.30
C GLY A 259 -5.62 -5.30 3.40
N ILE A 260 -4.72 -4.32 3.49
CA ILE A 260 -4.80 -3.24 4.49
C ILE A 260 -4.91 -1.87 3.81
N ARG A 261 -5.87 -1.05 4.27
CA ARG A 261 -5.98 0.37 3.93
C ARG A 261 -5.01 1.14 4.82
N LEU A 262 -4.23 2.03 4.22
CA LEU A 262 -3.27 2.87 4.94
C LEU A 262 -3.88 4.22 5.36
N LEU A 263 -4.72 4.78 4.49
CA LEU A 263 -5.43 6.05 4.69
C LEU A 263 -6.76 6.01 3.97
N ASP A 264 -7.63 6.97 4.29
CA ASP A 264 -8.88 7.13 3.58
C ASP A 264 -8.66 7.58 2.13
N ALA A 265 -9.36 6.91 1.22
CA ALA A 265 -9.29 7.16 -0.22
C ALA A 265 -10.59 6.68 -0.89
N PRO A 266 -11.19 7.48 -1.79
CA PRO A 266 -12.41 7.08 -2.50
C PRO A 266 -12.22 5.85 -3.39
N ASP A 267 -11.03 5.69 -3.97
CA ASP A 267 -10.67 4.53 -4.77
C ASP A 267 -9.87 3.54 -3.91
N VAL A 268 -10.43 2.33 -3.77
CA VAL A 268 -9.84 1.20 -3.05
C VAL A 268 -8.49 0.77 -3.61
N TRP A 269 -7.98 1.31 -4.71
CA TRP A 269 -6.63 1.05 -5.22
C TRP A 269 -5.63 2.17 -4.98
N THR A 270 -6.06 3.32 -4.45
CA THR A 270 -5.16 4.45 -4.20
C THR A 270 -4.14 4.12 -3.11
N THR A 271 -2.87 4.37 -3.38
CA THR A 271 -1.78 4.30 -2.40
C THR A 271 -1.06 5.65 -2.32
N PRO A 272 -0.32 5.92 -1.23
CA PRO A 272 0.39 7.19 -1.04
C PRO A 272 1.32 7.56 -2.19
N TRP A 273 1.97 6.56 -2.79
CA TRP A 273 2.90 6.77 -3.90
C TRP A 273 2.23 6.98 -5.27
N HIS A 274 0.91 6.87 -5.35
CA HIS A 274 0.12 7.19 -6.55
C HIS A 274 -0.79 8.41 -6.34
N SER A 275 -0.56 9.21 -5.29
CA SER A 275 -1.46 10.27 -4.88
C SER A 275 -0.74 11.44 -4.21
N ALA A 276 -1.51 12.46 -3.85
CA ALA A 276 -1.18 13.52 -2.91
C ALA A 276 -2.25 13.55 -1.79
N ALA A 277 -1.84 13.92 -0.58
CA ALA A 277 -2.76 14.12 0.53
C ALA A 277 -3.50 15.46 0.40
N LEU A 278 -4.80 15.47 0.67
CA LEU A 278 -5.61 16.66 0.86
C LEU A 278 -6.12 16.68 2.30
N ARG A 279 -5.87 17.78 3.02
CA ARG A 279 -6.43 18.03 4.35
C ARG A 279 -7.72 18.83 4.23
N ALA A 280 -8.79 18.33 4.82
CA ALA A 280 -10.06 19.03 4.93
C ALA A 280 -10.06 20.01 6.12
N PRO A 281 -11.01 20.98 6.16
CA PRO A 281 -11.10 21.96 7.25
C PRO A 281 -11.35 21.34 8.63
N ASP A 282 -12.02 20.18 8.69
CA ASP A 282 -12.25 19.40 9.91
C ASP A 282 -11.00 18.60 10.38
N GLY A 283 -9.89 18.71 9.64
CA GLY A 283 -8.64 18.02 9.93
C GLY A 283 -8.54 16.62 9.34
N SER A 284 -9.60 16.10 8.70
CA SER A 284 -9.56 14.79 8.03
C SER A 284 -8.65 14.82 6.80
N TRP A 285 -8.12 13.65 6.44
CA TRP A 285 -7.18 13.48 5.34
C TRP A 285 -7.74 12.53 4.30
N THR A 286 -7.57 12.87 3.04
CA THR A 286 -7.94 12.00 1.91
C THR A 286 -6.79 11.93 0.90
N LEU A 287 -6.49 10.72 0.43
CA LEU A 287 -5.57 10.53 -0.70
C LEU A 287 -6.31 10.66 -2.03
N MET A 288 -5.74 11.43 -2.96
CA MET A 288 -6.27 11.56 -4.33
C MET A 288 -5.18 11.98 -5.31
N PRO A 289 -5.37 11.84 -6.63
CA PRO A 289 -4.39 12.32 -7.61
C PRO A 289 -4.09 13.81 -7.41
N ARG A 290 -2.82 14.21 -7.48
CA ARG A 290 -2.37 15.62 -7.34
C ARG A 290 -3.21 16.60 -8.14
N ALA A 291 -3.50 16.31 -9.41
CA ALA A 291 -4.27 17.21 -10.27
C ALA A 291 -5.70 17.44 -9.75
N ARG A 292 -6.27 16.50 -9.00
CA ARG A 292 -7.54 16.70 -8.29
C ARG A 292 -7.32 17.51 -7.01
N ALA A 293 -6.33 17.16 -6.19
CA ALA A 293 -6.04 17.88 -4.95
C ALA A 293 -5.75 19.37 -5.21
N GLN A 294 -5.01 19.69 -6.27
CA GLN A 294 -4.68 21.06 -6.69
C GLN A 294 -5.91 21.90 -7.07
N ARG A 295 -6.98 21.29 -7.59
CA ARG A 295 -8.24 22.00 -7.88
C ARG A 295 -9.06 22.26 -6.63
N LEU A 296 -8.85 21.48 -5.57
CA LEU A 296 -9.64 21.51 -4.34
C LEU A 296 -8.96 22.28 -3.21
N GLY A 297 -7.65 22.49 -3.28
CA GLY A 297 -6.88 23.07 -2.19
C GLY A 297 -5.62 23.79 -2.63
N ARG A 298 -5.02 24.50 -1.67
CA ARG A 298 -3.75 25.21 -1.84
C ARG A 298 -2.59 24.28 -1.47
N LEU A 299 -1.53 24.30 -2.27
CA LEU A 299 -0.31 23.56 -1.96
C LEU A 299 0.35 24.11 -0.69
N VAL A 300 0.61 23.21 0.27
CA VAL A 300 1.42 23.46 1.45
C VAL A 300 2.83 22.93 1.22
N ARG A 301 3.82 23.74 1.62
CA ARG A 301 5.22 23.35 1.63
C ARG A 301 5.70 23.13 3.07
N ARG A 302 6.57 22.16 3.27
CA ARG A 302 7.30 21.92 4.52
C ARG A 302 8.78 21.80 4.18
N ASP A 303 9.63 22.52 4.91
CA ASP A 303 11.08 22.52 4.69
C ASP A 303 11.47 22.82 3.23
N GLY A 304 10.76 23.78 2.63
CA GLY A 304 10.92 24.18 1.22
C GLY A 304 10.30 23.22 0.19
N ARG A 305 9.91 22.00 0.57
CA ARG A 305 9.40 20.94 -0.32
C ARG A 305 7.86 20.91 -0.36
N PRO A 306 7.23 20.60 -1.51
CA PRO A 306 5.80 20.30 -1.58
C PRO A 306 5.42 19.17 -0.62
N SER A 307 4.36 19.34 0.18
CA SER A 307 3.98 18.37 1.22
C SER A 307 2.58 17.78 0.99
N HIS A 308 1.56 18.62 0.83
CA HIS A 308 0.16 18.24 0.67
C HIS A 308 -0.67 19.43 0.20
N PHE A 309 -1.96 19.24 -0.02
CA PHE A 309 -2.91 20.31 -0.25
C PHE A 309 -3.81 20.53 0.97
N GLU A 310 -4.21 21.78 1.21
CA GLU A 310 -5.23 22.13 2.20
C GLU A 310 -6.44 22.74 1.50
N ARG A 311 -7.63 22.21 1.78
CA ARG A 311 -8.89 22.78 1.30
C ARG A 311 -9.21 24.04 2.10
N ALA A 312 -9.57 25.13 1.43
CA ALA A 312 -10.04 26.32 2.13
C ALA A 312 -11.35 26.02 2.86
N GLY A 313 -11.50 26.50 4.10
CA GLY A 313 -12.80 26.55 4.78
C GLY A 313 -13.80 27.39 3.96
N ALA A 314 -15.09 27.18 4.17
CA ALA A 314 -16.18 27.78 3.40
C ALA A 314 -16.32 29.34 3.50
N ASP A 315 -15.31 30.05 3.98
CA ASP A 315 -15.32 31.51 4.20
C ASP A 315 -14.44 32.31 3.22
N ARG A 316 -14.27 31.81 2.00
CA ARG A 316 -13.85 32.67 0.88
C ARG A 316 -14.86 32.54 -0.25
N GLN A 317 -15.89 33.38 -0.20
CA GLN A 317 -16.56 33.81 -1.42
C GLN A 317 -15.49 34.25 -2.43
N PRO A 318 -15.54 33.77 -3.69
CA PRO A 318 -14.67 34.30 -4.72
C PRO A 318 -14.94 35.80 -4.85
N GLN A 319 -13.91 36.63 -4.69
CA GLN A 319 -14.03 38.03 -5.10
C GLN A 319 -14.39 38.05 -6.58
N PRO A 320 -15.41 38.82 -7.00
CA PRO A 320 -15.71 38.97 -8.41
C PRO A 320 -14.49 39.64 -9.08
N PHE A 321 -14.01 39.04 -10.18
CA PHE A 321 -13.01 39.64 -11.03
C PHE A 321 -13.44 41.05 -11.44
N PRO A 322 -12.54 42.05 -11.49
CA PRO A 322 -12.88 43.35 -12.02
C PRO A 322 -13.19 43.22 -13.51
N ALA A 323 -14.35 43.73 -13.91
CA ALA A 323 -14.78 43.78 -15.29
C ALA A 323 -13.74 44.52 -16.14
N THR A 324 -13.32 43.88 -17.23
CA THR A 324 -12.44 44.46 -18.25
C THR A 324 -13.11 45.70 -18.82
N VAL A 325 -12.49 46.87 -18.60
CA VAL A 325 -12.86 48.10 -19.29
C VAL A 325 -12.45 47.97 -20.75
N ARG A 326 -13.44 47.96 -21.64
CA ARG A 326 -13.23 48.15 -23.08
C ARG A 326 -12.70 49.57 -23.32
N ARG A 327 -11.58 49.66 -24.05
CA ARG A 327 -11.34 50.70 -25.05
C ARG A 327 -10.84 50.01 -26.31
#